data_AF-A0A1Q7BRB5-F1
#
_entry.id   AF-A0A1Q7BRB5-F1
#
_cell.length_a   1.000
_cell.length_b   1.000
_cell.length_c   1.000
_cell.angle_alpha   90.00
_cell.angle_beta   90.00
_cell.angle_gamma   90.00
#
_symmetry.space_group_name_H-M   'P 1'
#
loop_
_entity.id
_entity.type
_entity.pdbx_description
1 polymer ?
#
loop_
_entity_poly.entity_id
_entity_poly.type
_entity_poly.pdbx_seq_one_letter_code
_entity_poly.pdbx_strand_id
1 'polypeptide(L)'
;MMRIASVVLALLLMACNDEGSPAVSAPSVSYWKIAYSPNMPAGMSGTESNWYFDFPNQNGVHYVYKAAPAVGVGQTITMHFAITGKGNFVPTEGTATARVRLFLQQRGDTLTAQEPYKRWWSVSYVQLHEGEFTLTASLSPDKWTSVFGQGGAEVPNEFNTAIFQLANVGFTFGGTFAGHGVYVTGGNARFILSFAMSGDAAKT
;
A
#
# COMPACT_ATOMS: atom_id res chain seq x y z
N MET A 1 77.62 -21.68 -26.03
CA MET A 1 76.36 -22.43 -25.82
C MET A 1 75.68 -21.89 -24.58
N MET A 2 74.43 -21.48 -24.74
CA MET A 2 73.61 -20.67 -23.83
C MET A 2 73.06 -21.50 -22.66
N ARG A 3 73.11 -20.98 -21.43
CA ARG A 3 72.29 -21.45 -20.30
C ARG A 3 71.79 -20.24 -19.51
N ILE A 4 70.54 -19.88 -19.80
CA ILE A 4 69.77 -18.85 -19.11
C ILE A 4 69.27 -19.47 -17.80
N ALA A 5 69.63 -18.88 -16.67
CA ALA A 5 69.13 -19.26 -15.36
C ALA A 5 67.77 -18.57 -15.11
N SER A 6 66.73 -19.37 -14.92
CA SER A 6 65.39 -18.91 -14.55
C SER A 6 65.37 -18.46 -13.09
N VAL A 7 65.12 -17.17 -12.86
CA VAL A 7 64.80 -16.63 -11.53
C VAL A 7 63.30 -16.80 -11.30
N VAL A 8 62.93 -17.64 -10.33
CA VAL A 8 61.55 -17.78 -9.87
C VAL A 8 61.28 -16.66 -8.86
N LEU A 9 60.43 -15.71 -9.25
CA LEU A 9 59.94 -14.64 -8.38
C LEU A 9 58.71 -15.17 -7.62
N ALA A 10 58.89 -15.46 -6.32
CA ALA A 10 57.79 -15.81 -5.43
C ALA A 10 56.99 -14.54 -5.09
N LEU A 11 55.76 -14.43 -5.61
CA LEU A 11 54.79 -13.44 -5.15
C LEU A 11 54.18 -13.90 -3.82
N LEU A 12 54.46 -13.16 -2.75
CA LEU A 12 53.73 -13.23 -1.49
C LEU A 12 52.35 -12.59 -1.69
N LEU A 13 51.30 -13.43 -1.79
CA LEU A 13 49.91 -12.99 -1.69
C LEU A 13 49.59 -12.71 -0.21
N MET A 14 49.44 -11.43 0.13
CA MET A 14 48.78 -10.99 1.36
C MET A 14 47.29 -11.36 1.27
N ALA A 15 46.87 -12.35 2.06
CA ALA A 15 45.47 -12.62 2.29
C ALA A 15 44.91 -11.56 3.25
N CYS A 16 44.15 -10.60 2.72
CA CYS A 16 43.27 -9.79 3.55
C CYS A 16 42.07 -10.67 3.93
N ASN A 17 42.03 -11.13 5.18
CA ASN A 17 40.81 -11.67 5.77
C ASN A 17 39.82 -10.51 5.91
N ASP A 18 38.96 -10.33 4.91
CA ASP A 18 37.79 -9.47 5.00
C ASP A 18 36.70 -10.30 5.71
N GLU A 19 36.68 -10.21 7.03
CA GLU A 19 35.55 -10.66 7.86
C GLU A 19 34.31 -9.91 7.34
N GLY A 20 33.49 -10.62 6.56
CA GLY A 20 32.33 -10.08 5.87
C GLY A 20 31.41 -9.38 6.85
N SER A 21 31.51 -8.05 6.90
CA SER A 21 30.48 -7.21 7.50
C SER A 21 29.15 -7.57 6.85
N PRO A 22 28.06 -7.80 7.62
CA PRO A 22 26.77 -8.07 7.01
C PRO A 22 26.45 -6.88 6.10
N ALA A 23 26.19 -7.18 4.83
CA ALA A 23 25.73 -6.18 3.88
C ALA A 23 24.47 -5.55 4.45
N VAL A 24 24.58 -4.32 4.96
CA VAL A 24 23.43 -3.51 5.34
C VAL A 24 22.65 -3.30 4.05
N SER A 25 21.53 -4.00 3.92
CA SER A 25 20.66 -3.89 2.75
C SER A 25 20.31 -2.41 2.59
N ALA A 26 20.62 -1.85 1.42
CA ALA A 26 20.20 -0.49 1.10
C ALA A 26 18.69 -0.36 1.37
N PRO A 27 18.21 0.78 1.92
CA PRO A 27 16.79 0.96 2.14
C PRO A 27 16.05 0.77 0.82
N SER A 28 15.25 -0.29 0.73
CA SER A 28 14.41 -0.52 -0.44
C SER A 28 13.43 0.64 -0.51
N VAL A 29 13.49 1.43 -1.59
CA VAL A 29 12.46 2.45 -1.85
C VAL A 29 11.12 1.73 -1.91
N SER A 30 10.22 2.06 -0.99
CA SER A 30 8.90 1.44 -0.96
C SER A 30 8.13 1.79 -2.23
N TYR A 31 7.58 0.77 -2.88
CA TYR A 31 6.63 0.98 -3.97
C TYR A 31 5.22 1.35 -3.47
N TRP A 32 5.00 1.32 -2.15
CA TRP A 32 3.81 1.87 -1.52
C TRP A 32 4.02 3.35 -1.21
N LYS A 33 3.25 4.20 -1.88
CA LYS A 33 3.19 5.63 -1.64
C LYS A 33 2.19 5.93 -0.54
N ILE A 34 2.58 6.78 0.41
CA ILE A 34 1.68 7.45 1.34
C ILE A 34 1.45 8.87 0.82
N ALA A 35 0.21 9.20 0.50
CA ALA A 35 -0.16 10.46 -0.15
C ALA A 35 -1.21 11.22 0.67
N TYR A 36 -1.21 12.55 0.49
CA TYR A 36 -2.14 13.47 1.16
C TYR A 36 -2.14 13.32 2.68
N SER A 37 -1.03 12.88 3.25
CA SER A 37 -0.86 12.62 4.68
C SER A 37 0.24 13.54 5.20
N PRO A 38 -0.09 14.78 5.60
CA PRO A 38 0.89 15.74 6.11
C PRO A 38 1.74 15.13 7.23
N ASN A 39 3.05 15.38 7.18
CA ASN A 39 4.05 14.90 8.14
C ASN A 39 4.27 13.38 8.17
N MET A 40 3.67 12.62 7.25
CA MET A 40 4.01 11.21 7.04
C MET A 40 5.18 11.07 6.05
N PRO A 41 6.00 10.00 6.15
CA PRO A 41 6.97 9.68 5.11
C PRO A 41 6.25 9.44 3.77
N ALA A 42 6.95 9.67 2.65
CA ALA A 42 6.38 9.53 1.30
C ALA A 42 5.98 8.09 0.93
N GLY A 43 6.47 7.09 1.70
CA GLY A 43 6.15 5.68 1.50
C GLY A 43 6.23 4.89 2.79
N MET A 44 5.76 3.64 2.75
CA MET A 44 5.80 2.74 3.90
C MET A 44 7.25 2.33 4.24
N SER A 45 7.49 2.02 5.51
CA SER A 45 8.76 1.45 5.96
C SER A 45 8.71 -0.09 5.90
N GLY A 46 9.85 -0.76 5.79
CA GLY A 46 9.92 -2.23 5.84
C GLY A 46 10.31 -2.87 4.51
N THR A 47 9.85 -4.11 4.29
CA THR A 47 10.16 -4.93 3.12
C THR A 47 8.89 -5.57 2.56
N GLU A 48 9.00 -6.28 1.42
CA GLU A 48 7.87 -6.84 0.66
C GLU A 48 6.85 -7.63 1.51
N SER A 49 7.32 -8.37 2.52
CA SER A 49 6.46 -9.19 3.39
C SER A 49 6.00 -8.48 4.67
N ASN A 50 6.46 -7.25 4.93
CA ASN A 50 6.25 -6.58 6.22
C ASN A 50 6.34 -5.05 6.10
N TRP A 51 5.50 -4.46 5.23
CA TRP A 51 5.42 -3.01 5.11
C TRP A 51 4.64 -2.43 6.28
N TYR A 52 5.07 -1.31 6.84
CA TYR A 52 4.38 -0.67 7.97
C TYR A 52 4.49 0.85 7.96
N PHE A 53 3.64 1.48 8.75
CA PHE A 53 3.79 2.87 9.19
C PHE A 53 3.16 3.03 10.58
N ASP A 54 3.61 4.04 11.31
CA ASP A 54 2.98 4.47 12.56
C ASP A 54 1.94 5.55 12.26
N PHE A 55 0.76 5.43 12.85
CA PHE A 55 -0.26 6.48 12.71
C PHE A 55 0.23 7.76 13.40
N PRO A 56 0.05 8.94 12.77
CA PRO A 56 0.39 10.20 13.38
C PRO A 56 -0.66 10.56 14.45
N ASN A 57 -0.35 11.58 15.25
CA ASN A 57 -1.25 12.09 16.29
C ASN A 57 -2.15 13.25 15.84
N GLN A 58 -2.04 13.68 14.58
CA GLN A 58 -2.85 14.75 13.98
C GLN A 58 -2.91 14.58 12.46
N ASN A 59 -3.96 15.11 11.83
CA ASN A 59 -4.25 15.10 10.39
C ASN A 59 -4.41 13.70 9.75
N GLY A 60 -3.56 12.74 10.10
CA GLY A 60 -3.78 11.32 9.82
C GLY A 60 -3.02 10.79 8.62
N VAL A 61 -3.18 9.48 8.40
CA VAL A 61 -2.81 8.80 7.16
C VAL A 61 -4.04 8.76 6.28
N HIS A 62 -3.95 9.19 5.02
CA HIS A 62 -5.07 9.31 4.10
C HIS A 62 -5.06 8.20 3.05
N TYR A 63 -4.14 8.26 2.09
CA TYR A 63 -4.05 7.34 0.97
C TYR A 63 -2.76 6.54 1.03
N VAL A 64 -2.86 5.22 0.91
CA VAL A 64 -1.72 4.32 0.77
C VAL A 64 -1.95 3.44 -0.45
N TYR A 65 -1.12 3.61 -1.47
CA TYR A 65 -1.31 2.91 -2.75
C TYR A 65 -0.01 2.62 -3.48
N LYS A 66 -0.11 1.72 -4.45
CA LYS A 66 0.94 1.41 -5.41
C LYS A 66 0.37 1.33 -6.81
N ALA A 67 1.26 1.26 -7.81
CA ALA A 67 0.85 0.96 -9.18
C ALA A 67 0.06 -0.36 -9.22
N ALA A 68 -1.08 -0.36 -9.90
CA ALA A 68 -1.90 -1.54 -10.05
C ALA A 68 -1.23 -2.55 -11.00
N PRO A 69 -1.26 -3.85 -10.67
CA PRO A 69 -0.95 -4.88 -11.67
C PRO A 69 -2.06 -4.94 -12.72
N ALA A 70 -1.84 -5.68 -13.81
CA ALA A 70 -2.88 -5.92 -14.80
C ALA A 70 -4.01 -6.74 -14.15
N VAL A 71 -5.21 -6.15 -14.08
CA VAL A 71 -6.39 -6.77 -13.49
C VAL A 71 -7.64 -6.49 -14.33
N GLY A 72 -8.67 -7.31 -14.15
CA GLY A 72 -9.94 -7.19 -14.85
C GLY A 72 -11.14 -7.36 -13.91
N VAL A 73 -12.31 -6.95 -14.40
CA VAL A 73 -13.60 -7.17 -13.72
C VAL A 73 -13.76 -8.66 -13.37
N GLY A 74 -14.25 -8.93 -12.16
CA GLY A 74 -14.45 -10.29 -11.63
C GLY A 74 -13.28 -10.86 -10.84
N GLN A 75 -12.08 -10.27 -10.92
CA GLN A 75 -10.97 -10.64 -10.01
C GLN A 75 -11.22 -10.11 -8.59
N THR A 76 -10.42 -10.56 -7.62
CA THR A 76 -10.59 -10.20 -6.21
C THR A 76 -9.32 -9.54 -5.66
N ILE A 77 -9.51 -8.48 -4.88
CA ILE A 77 -8.45 -7.84 -4.10
C ILE A 77 -8.60 -8.31 -2.67
N THR A 78 -7.51 -8.80 -2.08
CA THR A 78 -7.41 -9.17 -0.67
C THR A 78 -6.26 -8.41 -0.02
N MET A 79 -6.53 -7.86 1.16
CA MET A 79 -5.55 -7.19 2.00
C MET A 79 -5.56 -7.85 3.37
N HIS A 80 -4.42 -8.40 3.77
CA HIS A 80 -4.20 -8.85 5.15
C HIS A 80 -3.34 -7.82 5.87
N PHE A 81 -3.70 -7.52 7.12
CA PHE A 81 -2.97 -6.54 7.91
C PHE A 81 -3.18 -6.74 9.40
N ALA A 82 -2.21 -6.26 10.17
CA ALA A 82 -2.27 -6.15 11.61
C ALA A 82 -2.31 -4.67 12.04
N ILE A 83 -2.96 -4.43 13.17
CA ILE A 83 -2.85 -3.19 13.91
C ILE A 83 -2.37 -3.54 15.32
N THR A 84 -1.25 -2.96 15.72
CA THR A 84 -0.69 -3.11 17.07
C THR A 84 -0.72 -1.79 17.81
N GLY A 85 -0.86 -1.82 19.14
CA GLY A 85 -0.86 -0.63 19.99
C GLY A 85 -2.27 -0.23 20.43
N LYS A 86 -2.34 0.64 21.44
CA LYS A 86 -3.58 0.93 22.19
C LYS A 86 -4.10 2.36 22.01
N GLY A 87 -3.80 2.96 20.86
CA GLY A 87 -4.27 4.29 20.52
C GLY A 87 -5.75 4.32 20.11
N ASN A 88 -6.41 5.44 20.39
CA ASN A 88 -7.77 5.72 19.94
C ASN A 88 -7.74 6.29 18.52
N PHE A 89 -8.33 5.59 17.56
CA PHE A 89 -8.42 6.04 16.18
C PHE A 89 -9.49 7.11 16.01
N VAL A 90 -9.10 8.25 15.43
CA VAL A 90 -9.98 9.40 15.22
C VAL A 90 -9.99 9.76 13.73
N PRO A 91 -11.15 9.79 13.07
CA PRO A 91 -11.23 10.31 11.70
C PRO A 91 -10.90 11.80 11.71
N THR A 92 -10.18 12.26 10.70
CA THR A 92 -9.83 13.68 10.57
C THR A 92 -11.05 14.55 10.32
N GLU A 93 -12.08 13.99 9.67
CA GLU A 93 -13.32 14.69 9.36
C GLU A 93 -14.55 13.80 9.56
N GLY A 94 -15.61 14.41 10.07
CA GLY A 94 -16.88 13.76 10.36
C GLY A 94 -16.89 12.99 11.69
N THR A 95 -17.98 12.26 11.93
CA THR A 95 -18.23 11.58 13.22
C THR A 95 -18.37 10.07 13.08
N ALA A 96 -18.35 9.53 11.86
CA ALA A 96 -18.41 8.08 11.66
C ALA A 96 -17.11 7.42 12.14
N THR A 97 -17.21 6.17 12.59
CA THR A 97 -16.08 5.39 13.11
C THR A 97 -14.91 5.36 12.12
N ALA A 98 -13.69 5.50 12.65
CA ALA A 98 -12.46 5.39 11.89
C ALA A 98 -12.33 3.99 11.25
N ARG A 99 -12.05 3.95 9.95
CA ARG A 99 -12.06 2.74 9.14
C ARG A 99 -11.01 2.76 8.05
N VAL A 100 -10.66 1.57 7.58
CA VAL A 100 -9.88 1.35 6.35
C VAL A 100 -10.76 0.71 5.28
N ARG A 101 -10.58 1.15 4.04
CA ARG A 101 -11.25 0.63 2.83
C ARG A 101 -10.23 0.35 1.75
N LEU A 102 -10.52 -0.63 0.88
CA LEU A 102 -9.76 -0.80 -0.36
C LEU A 102 -10.06 0.37 -1.30
N PHE A 103 -9.08 0.69 -2.13
CA PHE A 103 -9.09 1.88 -2.98
C PHE A 103 -8.60 1.56 -4.39
N LEU A 104 -9.29 2.13 -5.37
CA LEU A 104 -8.95 2.06 -6.79
C LEU A 104 -8.85 3.48 -7.34
N GLN A 105 -7.85 3.71 -8.18
CA GLN A 105 -7.64 4.97 -8.86
C GLN A 105 -7.44 4.76 -10.35
N GLN A 106 -8.27 5.42 -11.14
CA GLN A 106 -8.15 5.47 -12.59
C GLN A 106 -6.95 6.33 -13.02
N ARG A 107 -6.34 5.96 -14.15
CA ARG A 107 -5.31 6.76 -14.81
C ARG A 107 -5.81 8.17 -15.13
N GLY A 108 -4.97 9.16 -14.87
CA GLY A 108 -5.29 10.56 -15.12
C GLY A 108 -6.30 11.17 -14.14
N ASP A 109 -6.56 10.52 -13.01
CA ASP A 109 -7.23 11.14 -11.87
C ASP A 109 -6.39 12.29 -11.30
N THR A 110 -7.03 13.44 -11.12
CA THR A 110 -6.43 14.64 -10.52
C THR A 110 -6.71 14.76 -9.03
N LEU A 111 -7.42 13.78 -8.44
CA LEU A 111 -7.80 13.71 -7.03
C LEU A 111 -8.77 14.82 -6.60
N THR A 112 -9.41 15.46 -7.57
CA THR A 112 -10.43 16.47 -7.35
C THR A 112 -11.81 15.82 -7.24
N ALA A 113 -12.78 16.54 -6.68
CA ALA A 113 -14.16 16.04 -6.56
C ALA A 113 -14.94 16.13 -7.88
N GLN A 114 -14.40 16.86 -8.86
CA GLN A 114 -14.98 17.05 -10.20
C GLN A 114 -14.90 15.78 -11.06
N GLU A 115 -14.10 14.80 -10.65
CA GLU A 115 -13.91 13.52 -11.35
C GLU A 115 -14.43 12.35 -10.49
N PRO A 116 -15.73 12.33 -10.13
CA PRO A 116 -16.22 11.50 -9.04
C PRO A 116 -16.10 10.00 -9.29
N TYR A 117 -15.99 9.58 -10.55
CA TYR A 117 -15.89 8.17 -10.95
C TYR A 117 -14.47 7.68 -11.23
N LYS A 118 -13.45 8.53 -11.05
CA LYS A 118 -12.05 8.10 -11.20
C LYS A 118 -11.49 7.45 -9.95
N ARG A 119 -12.24 7.44 -8.85
CA ARG A 119 -11.87 6.83 -7.58
C ARG A 119 -13.01 6.01 -7.02
N TRP A 120 -12.66 4.84 -6.52
CA TRP A 120 -13.61 3.91 -5.96
C TRP A 120 -13.11 3.34 -4.65
N TRP A 121 -14.03 3.15 -3.72
CA TRP A 121 -13.78 2.54 -2.43
C TRP A 121 -14.65 1.32 -2.23
N SER A 122 -14.10 0.28 -1.59
CA SER A 122 -14.88 -0.89 -1.24
C SER A 122 -16.03 -0.52 -0.31
N VAL A 123 -17.20 -1.11 -0.55
CA VAL A 123 -18.34 -1.05 0.37
C VAL A 123 -17.98 -1.74 1.69
N SER A 124 -17.28 -2.87 1.60
CA SER A 124 -16.68 -3.53 2.76
C SER A 124 -15.57 -2.67 3.36
N TYR A 125 -15.46 -2.70 4.68
CA TYR A 125 -14.45 -1.98 5.44
C TYR A 125 -14.11 -2.72 6.73
N VAL A 126 -12.97 -2.36 7.32
CA VAL A 126 -12.63 -2.73 8.69
C VAL A 126 -12.64 -1.47 9.55
N GLN A 127 -13.36 -1.52 10.68
CA GLN A 127 -13.26 -0.49 11.71
C GLN A 127 -11.92 -0.66 12.43
N LEU A 128 -11.19 0.44 12.63
CA LEU A 128 -9.84 0.39 13.16
C LEU A 128 -9.84 0.12 14.67
N HIS A 129 -9.15 -0.94 15.07
CA HIS A 129 -8.77 -1.27 16.44
C HIS A 129 -7.57 -2.24 16.39
N GLU A 130 -6.95 -2.49 17.54
CA GLU A 130 -5.89 -3.51 17.67
C GLU A 130 -6.39 -4.89 17.23
N GLY A 131 -5.62 -5.60 16.40
CA GLY A 131 -5.97 -6.93 15.91
C GLY A 131 -5.39 -7.28 14.55
N GLU A 132 -5.70 -8.50 14.10
CA GLU A 132 -5.36 -9.05 12.79
C GLU A 132 -6.61 -9.09 11.91
N PHE A 133 -6.48 -8.70 10.65
CA PHE A 133 -7.63 -8.51 9.77
C PHE A 133 -7.38 -9.01 8.35
N THR A 134 -8.48 -9.36 7.68
CA THR A 134 -8.52 -9.59 6.24
C THR A 134 -9.66 -8.75 5.66
N LEU A 135 -9.35 -7.94 4.66
CA LEU A 135 -10.33 -7.16 3.92
C LEU A 135 -10.28 -7.57 2.45
N THR A 136 -11.44 -7.96 1.92
CA THR A 136 -11.57 -8.45 0.55
C THR A 136 -12.69 -7.72 -0.19
N ALA A 137 -12.50 -7.50 -1.48
CA ALA A 137 -13.53 -7.06 -2.40
C ALA A 137 -13.30 -7.64 -3.80
N SER A 138 -14.34 -8.20 -4.42
CA SER A 138 -14.33 -8.50 -5.84
C SER A 138 -14.37 -7.20 -6.66
N LEU A 139 -13.72 -7.18 -7.81
CA LEU A 139 -13.83 -6.15 -8.83
C LEU A 139 -15.16 -6.30 -9.58
N SER A 140 -16.26 -6.22 -8.85
CA SER A 140 -17.63 -6.22 -9.36
C SER A 140 -18.34 -4.94 -8.92
N PRO A 141 -19.17 -4.31 -9.78
CA PRO A 141 -19.69 -2.96 -9.51
C PRO A 141 -20.46 -2.82 -8.18
N ASP A 142 -21.09 -3.89 -7.70
CA ASP A 142 -21.86 -3.92 -6.46
C ASP A 142 -21.00 -3.85 -5.18
N LYS A 143 -19.67 -3.98 -5.30
CA LYS A 143 -18.74 -3.92 -4.15
C LYS A 143 -18.06 -2.58 -3.96
N TRP A 144 -18.37 -1.58 -4.79
CA TRP A 144 -17.64 -0.31 -4.81
C TRP A 144 -18.55 0.91 -4.85
N THR A 145 -18.08 2.01 -4.27
CA THR A 145 -18.75 3.32 -4.31
C THR A 145 -17.79 4.40 -4.79
N SER A 146 -18.32 5.37 -5.53
CA SER A 146 -17.59 6.53 -6.08
C SER A 146 -17.32 7.62 -5.02
N VAL A 147 -16.68 8.73 -5.42
CA VAL A 147 -16.34 9.87 -4.52
C VAL A 147 -17.55 10.42 -3.76
N PHE A 148 -18.73 10.49 -4.41
CA PHE A 148 -19.96 10.96 -3.78
C PHE A 148 -20.86 9.84 -3.26
N GLY A 149 -20.33 8.62 -3.15
CA GLY A 149 -21.03 7.47 -2.57
C GLY A 149 -21.96 6.72 -3.51
N GLN A 150 -22.01 7.09 -4.80
CA GLN A 150 -22.83 6.36 -5.76
C GLN A 150 -22.29 4.94 -5.95
N GLY A 151 -23.16 3.94 -5.88
CA GLY A 151 -22.77 2.53 -6.04
C GLY A 151 -22.35 2.22 -7.47
N GLY A 152 -21.32 1.39 -7.65
CA GLY A 152 -20.86 0.99 -8.97
C GLY A 152 -21.95 0.26 -9.78
N ALA A 153 -22.85 -0.46 -9.11
CA ALA A 153 -24.01 -1.09 -9.77
C ALA A 153 -25.00 -0.07 -10.36
N GLU A 154 -25.02 1.17 -9.86
CA GLU A 154 -25.86 2.26 -10.39
C GLU A 154 -25.20 2.92 -11.62
N VAL A 155 -23.87 2.87 -11.72
CA VAL A 155 -23.07 3.45 -12.80
C VAL A 155 -22.03 2.44 -13.33
N PRO A 156 -22.48 1.28 -13.87
CA PRO A 156 -21.59 0.17 -14.19
C PRO A 156 -20.59 0.50 -15.30
N ASN A 157 -20.94 1.38 -16.24
CA ASN A 157 -20.03 1.81 -17.31
C ASN A 157 -18.84 2.62 -16.77
N GLU A 158 -19.09 3.48 -15.79
CA GLU A 158 -18.04 4.30 -15.16
C GLU A 158 -17.13 3.43 -14.30
N PHE A 159 -17.70 2.49 -13.55
CA PHE A 159 -16.92 1.52 -12.80
C PHE A 159 -16.04 0.67 -13.72
N ASN A 160 -16.61 0.09 -14.77
CA ASN A 160 -15.86 -0.73 -15.73
C ASN A 160 -14.74 0.05 -16.43
N THR A 161 -14.98 1.32 -16.76
CA THR A 161 -13.95 2.21 -17.32
C THR A 161 -12.81 2.44 -16.32
N ALA A 162 -13.12 2.68 -15.05
CA ALA A 162 -12.11 2.85 -14.02
C ALA A 162 -11.26 1.59 -13.82
N ILE A 163 -11.85 0.39 -13.90
CA ILE A 163 -11.10 -0.88 -13.85
C ILE A 163 -10.23 -1.06 -15.09
N PHE A 164 -10.77 -0.81 -16.29
CA PHE A 164 -10.00 -0.94 -17.54
C PHE A 164 -8.82 0.03 -17.61
N GLN A 165 -8.97 1.21 -17.01
CA GLN A 165 -7.92 2.23 -16.93
C GLN A 165 -7.28 2.32 -15.54
N LEU A 166 -7.27 1.23 -14.78
CA LEU A 166 -6.75 1.24 -13.42
C LEU A 166 -5.25 1.60 -13.41
N ALA A 167 -4.91 2.62 -12.64
CA ALA A 167 -3.52 3.07 -12.47
C ALA A 167 -2.96 2.67 -11.12
N ASN A 168 -3.74 2.85 -10.04
CA ASN A 168 -3.30 2.55 -8.69
C ASN A 168 -4.33 1.70 -7.94
N VAL A 169 -3.83 0.86 -7.06
CA VAL A 169 -4.59 0.05 -6.10
C VAL A 169 -3.99 0.23 -4.72
N GLY A 170 -4.84 0.19 -3.69
CA GLY A 170 -4.38 0.25 -2.32
C GLY A 170 -5.53 0.34 -1.34
N PHE A 171 -5.35 1.20 -0.34
CA PHE A 171 -6.31 1.42 0.72
C PHE A 171 -6.26 2.87 1.20
N THR A 172 -7.35 3.29 1.81
CA THR A 172 -7.44 4.61 2.44
C THR A 172 -8.01 4.50 3.84
N PHE A 173 -7.67 5.49 4.66
CA PHE A 173 -8.27 5.65 5.98
C PHE A 173 -9.19 6.86 5.99
N GLY A 174 -10.28 6.73 6.74
CA GLY A 174 -11.23 7.81 6.95
C GLY A 174 -12.36 7.40 7.87
N GLY A 175 -13.46 8.15 7.78
CA GLY A 175 -14.67 7.94 8.56
C GLY A 175 -15.87 8.23 7.70
N THR A 176 -16.44 9.42 7.83
CA THR A 176 -17.52 9.90 6.95
C THR A 176 -17.08 9.95 5.50
N PHE A 177 -15.86 10.43 5.25
CA PHE A 177 -15.23 10.46 3.93
C PHE A 177 -14.11 9.43 3.86
N ALA A 178 -14.07 8.64 2.80
CA ALA A 178 -13.29 7.41 2.74
C ALA A 178 -11.76 7.62 2.71
N GLY A 179 -11.29 8.79 2.27
CA GLY A 179 -9.85 9.10 2.16
C GLY A 179 -9.43 10.40 2.86
N HIS A 180 -10.19 10.86 3.86
CA HIS A 180 -9.89 12.10 4.57
C HIS A 180 -8.96 11.91 5.77
N GLY A 181 -8.54 10.68 6.04
CA GLY A 181 -7.50 10.40 7.00
C GLY A 181 -8.01 9.94 8.37
N VAL A 182 -7.13 9.22 9.04
CA VAL A 182 -7.27 8.82 10.44
C VAL A 182 -5.96 9.06 11.16
N TYR A 183 -6.04 9.63 12.35
CA TYR A 183 -4.94 9.79 13.29
C TYR A 183 -5.25 9.08 14.61
N VAL A 184 -4.27 9.04 15.51
CA VAL A 184 -4.36 8.34 16.79
C VAL A 184 -4.19 9.30 17.97
N THR A 185 -5.00 9.14 19.01
CA THR A 185 -4.87 9.86 20.29
C THR A 185 -4.78 8.90 21.46
N GLY A 186 -4.36 9.38 22.64
CA GLY A 186 -4.35 8.56 23.87
C GLY A 186 -3.41 7.34 23.85
N GLY A 187 -2.45 7.31 22.92
CA GLY A 187 -1.51 6.20 22.75
C GLY A 187 -0.83 6.26 21.38
N ASN A 188 -0.37 5.12 20.90
CA ASN A 188 0.19 4.92 19.57
C ASN A 188 -0.46 3.71 18.90
N ALA A 189 -0.42 3.68 17.58
CA ALA A 189 -0.76 2.49 16.82
C ALA A 189 0.11 2.38 15.56
N ARG A 190 0.42 1.14 15.18
CA ARG A 190 1.15 0.80 13.97
C ARG A 190 0.27 -0.05 13.07
N PHE A 191 0.23 0.31 11.79
CA PHE A 191 -0.35 -0.51 10.74
C PHE A 191 0.75 -1.36 10.11
N ILE A 192 0.53 -2.67 10.02
CA ILE A 192 1.46 -3.62 9.42
C ILE A 192 0.74 -4.37 8.31
N LEU A 193 1.22 -4.24 7.09
CA LEU A 193 0.64 -4.82 5.90
C LEU A 193 1.35 -6.14 5.58
N SER A 194 0.58 -7.22 5.53
CA SER A 194 0.98 -8.45 4.85
C SER A 194 0.16 -8.58 3.56
N PHE A 195 0.66 -8.04 2.45
CA PHE A 195 -0.13 -7.97 1.23
C PHE A 195 0.10 -9.19 0.34
N ALA A 196 -0.97 -9.92 0.04
CA ALA A 196 -1.01 -10.93 -1.02
C ALA A 196 -2.18 -10.62 -1.96
N MET A 197 -1.89 -10.39 -3.25
CA MET A 197 -2.93 -10.48 -4.29
C MET A 197 -2.97 -11.91 -4.76
N SER A 198 -4.03 -12.64 -4.42
CA SER A 198 -4.34 -13.92 -5.05
C SER A 198 -5.49 -13.73 -6.03
N GLY A 199 -5.22 -14.10 -7.28
CA GLY A 199 -6.21 -14.21 -8.34
C GLY A 199 -5.59 -15.04 -9.43
N ASP A 200 -6.14 -16.22 -9.69
CA ASP A 200 -5.76 -16.97 -10.88
C ASP A 200 -6.01 -16.06 -12.09
N ALA A 201 -4.97 -15.86 -12.91
CA ALA A 201 -5.20 -15.45 -14.28
C ALA A 201 -6.15 -16.50 -14.86
N ALA A 202 -7.32 -16.08 -15.35
CA ALA A 202 -8.15 -16.97 -16.13
C ALA A 202 -7.24 -17.59 -17.19
N LYS A 203 -7.05 -18.92 -17.13
CA LYS A 203 -6.42 -19.64 -18.23
C LYS A 203 -7.24 -19.28 -19.46
N THR A 204 -6.56 -18.66 -20.42
CA THR A 204 -7.10 -18.35 -21.74
C THR A 204 -7.52 -19.61 -22.46
#